data_AF-A0A9D7PLS9-F1
#
_entry.id   AF-A0A9D7PLS9-F1
#
_cell.length_a   1.000
_cell.length_b   1.000
_cell.length_c   1.000
_cell.angle_alpha   90.00
_cell.angle_beta   90.00
_cell.angle_gamma   90.00
#
_symmetry.space_group_name_H-M   'P 1'
#
loop_
_entity.id
_entity.type
_entity.pdbx_description
1 polymer ?
#
loop_
_entity_poly.entity_id
_entity_poly.type
_entity_poly.pdbx_seq_one_letter_code
_entity_poly.pdbx_strand_id
1 'polypeptide(L)'
;MEDFGTTLKSFRLIKGWKILDLAMASGIDPSLLSKYENGHREPSTRHIHLLMDLFGVEGKQLKRQWLADKIFELVREEEDPGSIWMLADSRIEYLKSHPASTTTVLSADLLQDLQKLDSLKAAWSQVRPLPSIQKSKLHQYFHTMYTHDSNQIEGNTLTFQETHLVVNEGMTISGKTMREHLEAINHQEAIEYLVSLVDSKEDLNKRVLMELHQLILKSIDSQHAGVYRSVPVKITGSSHEPPQPYLIDKLMEDYFMYYERQKKVLHPVILAADLHERLASIHPFIDGNGRTSRLVMNLILLRHGYTVTSLKGDSLTRLNYYQALENVQLNNDPTMFYRLIMDAASRSLREHLDAV
;
A
#
# COMPACT_ATOMS: atom_id res chain seq x y z
N MET A 1 -8.36 6.15 -39.14
CA MET A 1 -8.98 5.76 -37.87
C MET A 1 -10.36 6.42 -37.85
N GLU A 2 -11.42 5.71 -37.51
CA GLU A 2 -12.75 6.35 -37.40
C GLU A 2 -12.73 7.34 -36.24
N ASP A 3 -13.20 8.57 -36.47
CA ASP A 3 -13.39 9.62 -35.47
C ASP A 3 -14.85 9.63 -34.98
N PHE A 4 -15.16 10.44 -33.96
CA PHE A 4 -16.51 10.48 -33.40
C PHE A 4 -17.59 10.79 -34.46
N GLY A 5 -17.30 11.74 -35.36
CA GLY A 5 -18.25 12.21 -36.38
C GLY A 5 -18.61 11.12 -37.38
N THR A 6 -17.61 10.40 -37.87
CA THR A 6 -17.79 9.26 -38.79
C THR A 6 -18.51 8.10 -38.11
N THR A 7 -18.19 7.76 -36.86
CA THR A 7 -18.93 6.72 -36.10
C THR A 7 -20.40 7.09 -35.89
N LEU A 8 -20.70 8.35 -35.50
CA LEU A 8 -22.08 8.82 -35.31
C LEU A 8 -22.89 8.73 -36.61
N LYS A 9 -22.29 9.16 -37.72
CA LYS A 9 -22.90 9.08 -39.05
C LYS A 9 -23.19 7.64 -39.45
N SER A 10 -22.26 6.72 -39.21
CA SER A 10 -22.43 5.29 -39.49
C SER A 10 -23.60 4.71 -38.68
N PHE A 11 -23.68 4.97 -37.37
CA PHE A 11 -24.77 4.46 -36.53
C PHE A 11 -26.14 5.00 -36.94
N ARG A 12 -26.21 6.29 -37.28
CA ARG A 12 -27.42 6.89 -37.82
C ARG A 12 -27.85 6.18 -39.12
N LEU A 13 -26.92 5.96 -40.04
CA LEU A 13 -27.20 5.33 -41.34
C LEU A 13 -27.59 3.86 -41.20
N ILE A 14 -27.00 3.10 -40.27
CA ILE A 14 -27.36 1.72 -39.96
C ILE A 14 -28.81 1.61 -39.49
N LYS A 15 -29.29 2.57 -38.69
CA LYS A 15 -30.70 2.67 -38.29
C LYS A 15 -31.64 3.18 -39.40
N GLY A 16 -31.11 3.51 -40.58
CA GLY A 16 -31.86 4.08 -41.70
C GLY A 16 -32.35 5.51 -41.45
N TRP A 17 -31.76 6.21 -40.48
CA TRP A 17 -32.22 7.53 -40.04
C TRP A 17 -31.61 8.66 -40.87
N LYS A 18 -32.41 9.69 -41.15
CA LYS A 18 -31.93 11.01 -41.60
C LYS A 18 -31.48 11.82 -40.37
N ILE A 19 -30.72 12.90 -40.60
CA ILE A 19 -30.30 13.83 -39.53
C ILE A 19 -31.51 14.32 -38.72
N LEU A 20 -32.65 14.56 -39.38
CA LEU A 20 -33.87 15.03 -38.71
C LEU A 20 -34.45 13.97 -37.77
N ASP A 21 -34.37 12.69 -38.13
CA ASP A 21 -34.86 11.58 -37.29
C ASP A 21 -33.99 11.44 -36.03
N LEU A 22 -32.66 11.57 -36.20
CA LEU A 22 -31.72 11.61 -35.08
C LEU A 22 -31.96 12.82 -34.16
N ALA A 23 -32.26 13.99 -34.73
CA ALA A 23 -32.58 15.20 -33.99
C ALA A 23 -33.84 15.05 -33.15
N MET A 24 -34.91 14.51 -33.73
CA MET A 24 -36.17 14.25 -33.02
C MET A 24 -35.99 13.24 -31.89
N ALA A 25 -35.21 12.18 -32.12
CA ALA A 25 -35.02 11.12 -31.14
C ALA A 25 -34.05 11.51 -30.00
N SER A 26 -33.03 12.34 -30.28
CA SER A 26 -32.04 12.78 -29.28
C SER A 26 -32.41 14.10 -28.59
N GLY A 27 -33.32 14.89 -29.16
CA GLY A 27 -33.60 16.27 -28.73
C GLY A 27 -32.48 17.27 -29.03
N ILE A 28 -31.51 16.92 -29.89
CA ILE A 28 -30.39 17.78 -30.28
C ILE A 28 -30.73 18.47 -31.60
N ASP A 29 -30.36 19.75 -31.71
CA ASP A 29 -30.58 20.54 -32.93
C ASP A 29 -29.99 19.86 -34.20
N PRO A 30 -30.74 19.77 -35.31
CA PRO A 30 -30.28 19.12 -36.54
C PRO A 30 -29.00 19.73 -37.14
N SER A 31 -28.84 21.06 -37.07
CA SER A 31 -27.65 21.73 -37.59
C SER A 31 -26.42 21.40 -36.74
N LEU A 32 -26.64 21.21 -35.44
CA LEU A 32 -25.61 20.84 -34.50
C LEU A 32 -25.15 19.39 -34.71
N LEU A 33 -26.09 18.46 -34.89
CA LEU A 33 -25.79 17.07 -35.25
C LEU A 33 -25.03 16.96 -36.57
N SER A 34 -25.37 17.78 -37.56
CA SER A 34 -24.63 17.83 -38.82
C SER A 34 -23.19 18.31 -38.62
N LYS A 35 -22.98 19.33 -37.77
CA LYS A 35 -21.61 19.79 -37.42
C LYS A 35 -20.81 18.72 -36.67
N TYR A 36 -21.48 17.90 -35.85
CA TYR A 36 -20.86 16.78 -35.15
C TYR A 36 -20.39 15.69 -36.12
N GLU A 37 -21.26 15.25 -37.04
CA GLU A 37 -20.92 14.23 -38.04
C GLU A 37 -19.79 14.65 -38.98
N ASN A 38 -19.66 15.95 -39.23
CA ASN A 38 -18.64 16.51 -40.10
C ASN A 38 -17.39 16.97 -39.33
N GLY A 39 -17.28 16.71 -38.03
CA GLY A 39 -16.11 17.11 -37.22
C GLY A 39 -15.91 18.62 -37.04
N HIS A 40 -16.87 19.46 -37.43
CA HIS A 40 -16.76 20.93 -37.33
C HIS A 40 -17.02 21.45 -35.91
N ARG A 41 -17.59 20.62 -35.05
CA ARG A 41 -17.85 20.96 -33.66
C ARG A 41 -17.83 19.72 -32.79
N GLU A 42 -17.25 19.83 -31.60
CA GLU A 42 -17.33 18.76 -30.62
C GLU A 42 -18.70 18.74 -29.91
N PRO A 43 -19.22 17.54 -29.60
CA PRO A 43 -20.39 17.40 -28.77
C PRO A 43 -20.07 17.73 -27.30
N SER A 44 -21.07 18.26 -26.60
CA SER A 44 -21.01 18.44 -25.15
C SER A 44 -21.19 17.11 -24.44
N THR A 45 -20.74 17.00 -23.18
CA THR A 45 -20.95 15.81 -22.33
C THR A 45 -22.43 15.44 -22.23
N ARG A 46 -23.32 16.44 -22.15
CA ARG A 46 -24.77 16.23 -22.15
C ARG A 46 -25.25 15.57 -23.44
N HIS A 47 -24.79 16.03 -24.59
CA HIS A 47 -25.17 15.48 -25.89
C HIS A 47 -24.63 14.07 -26.09
N ILE A 48 -23.42 13.78 -25.59
CA ILE A 48 -22.89 12.42 -25.58
C ILE A 48 -23.78 11.47 -24.79
N HIS A 49 -24.24 11.86 -23.59
CA HIS A 49 -25.16 11.02 -22.82
C HIS A 49 -26.50 10.80 -23.54
N LEU A 50 -27.09 11.83 -24.15
CA LEU A 50 -28.32 11.67 -24.93
C LEU A 50 -28.14 10.70 -26.10
N LEU A 51 -27.03 10.80 -26.83
CA LEU A 51 -26.71 9.88 -27.93
C LEU A 51 -26.40 8.47 -27.42
N MET A 52 -25.73 8.34 -26.27
CA MET A 52 -25.45 7.04 -25.65
C MET A 52 -26.75 6.31 -25.28
N ASP A 53 -27.67 7.00 -24.63
CA ASP A 53 -28.95 6.43 -24.21
C ASP A 53 -29.78 6.03 -25.44
N LEU A 54 -29.76 6.85 -26.49
CA LEU A 54 -30.46 6.60 -27.74
C LEU A 54 -29.94 5.38 -28.52
N PHE A 55 -28.61 5.21 -28.58
CA PHE A 55 -27.96 4.11 -29.31
C PHE A 55 -27.68 2.87 -28.44
N GLY A 56 -27.90 2.94 -27.11
CA GLY A 56 -27.73 1.82 -26.19
C GLY A 56 -26.30 1.27 -26.17
N VAL A 57 -26.12 -0.01 -26.48
CA VAL A 57 -24.81 -0.69 -26.46
C VAL A 57 -23.83 -0.04 -27.44
N GLU A 58 -24.30 0.34 -28.63
CA GLU A 58 -23.52 1.05 -29.65
C GLU A 58 -23.10 2.44 -29.13
N GLY A 59 -23.96 3.09 -28.34
CA GLY A 59 -23.68 4.36 -27.68
C GLY A 59 -22.38 4.37 -26.84
N LYS A 60 -22.00 3.24 -26.23
CA LYS A 60 -20.73 3.13 -25.50
C LYS A 60 -19.51 3.31 -26.41
N GLN A 61 -19.61 2.86 -27.66
CA GLN A 61 -18.56 3.08 -28.65
C GLN A 61 -18.43 4.56 -29.02
N LEU A 62 -19.54 5.28 -29.16
CA LEU A 62 -19.53 6.73 -29.40
C LEU A 62 -18.80 7.48 -28.28
N LYS A 63 -19.08 7.14 -27.01
CA LYS A 63 -18.37 7.77 -25.88
C LYS A 63 -16.88 7.44 -25.87
N ARG A 64 -16.49 6.19 -26.19
CA ARG A 64 -15.08 5.82 -26.30
C ARG A 64 -14.38 6.64 -27.37
N GLN A 65 -14.98 6.78 -28.55
CA GLN A 65 -14.40 7.53 -29.64
C GLN A 65 -14.29 9.03 -29.30
N TRP A 66 -15.35 9.61 -28.73
CA TRP A 66 -15.32 11.00 -28.27
C TRP A 66 -14.23 11.27 -27.23
N LEU A 67 -14.04 10.37 -26.26
CA LEU A 67 -12.97 10.51 -25.27
C LEU A 67 -11.59 10.33 -25.91
N ALA A 68 -11.43 9.40 -26.85
CA ALA A 68 -10.18 9.22 -27.57
C ALA A 68 -9.81 10.46 -28.38
N ASP A 69 -10.77 11.05 -29.11
CA ASP A 69 -10.56 12.29 -29.86
C ASP A 69 -10.18 13.45 -28.93
N LYS A 70 -10.85 13.57 -27.76
CA LYS A 70 -10.49 14.57 -26.73
C LYS A 70 -9.07 14.41 -26.20
N ILE A 71 -8.68 13.19 -25.90
CA ILE A 71 -7.34 12.87 -25.39
C ILE A 71 -6.31 13.20 -26.46
N PHE A 72 -6.56 12.79 -27.72
CA PHE A 72 -5.70 13.11 -28.86
C PHE A 72 -5.51 14.62 -28.99
N GLU A 73 -6.59 15.40 -29.02
CA GLU A 73 -6.52 16.87 -29.13
C GLU A 73 -5.74 17.52 -27.97
N LEU A 74 -5.80 16.96 -26.77
CA LEU A 74 -5.04 17.44 -25.62
C LEU A 74 -3.53 17.22 -25.73
N VAL A 75 -3.10 16.18 -26.45
CA VAL A 75 -1.68 15.77 -26.48
C VAL A 75 -1.02 15.90 -27.85
N ARG A 76 -1.78 16.20 -28.92
CA ARG A 76 -1.27 16.14 -30.30
C ARG A 76 -0.13 17.12 -30.61
N GLU A 77 -0.04 18.24 -29.88
CA GLU A 77 1.00 19.27 -30.06
C GLU A 77 2.21 19.08 -29.12
N GLU A 78 2.18 18.07 -28.25
CA GLU A 78 3.25 17.81 -27.28
C GLU A 78 4.41 17.05 -27.94
N GLU A 79 5.64 17.26 -27.46
CA GLU A 79 6.85 16.66 -28.04
C GLU A 79 6.88 15.13 -27.95
N ASP A 80 6.32 14.55 -26.89
CA ASP A 80 6.22 13.09 -26.69
C ASP A 80 4.86 12.68 -26.10
N PRO A 81 3.82 12.55 -26.94
CA PRO A 81 2.49 12.12 -26.50
C PRO A 81 2.47 10.69 -25.94
N GLY A 82 3.44 9.85 -26.34
CA GLY A 82 3.54 8.46 -25.92
C GLY A 82 3.85 8.32 -24.44
N SER A 83 4.82 9.09 -23.92
CA SER A 83 5.12 9.10 -22.48
C SER A 83 3.99 9.69 -21.66
N ILE A 84 3.31 10.74 -22.15
CA ILE A 84 2.13 11.32 -21.49
C ILE A 84 1.01 10.28 -21.36
N TRP A 85 0.75 9.50 -22.42
CA TRP A 85 -0.22 8.42 -22.39
C TRP A 85 0.13 7.34 -21.38
N MET A 86 1.40 6.91 -21.36
CA MET A 86 1.90 5.93 -20.40
C MET A 86 1.74 6.42 -18.95
N LEU A 87 1.98 7.70 -18.68
CA LEU A 87 1.76 8.32 -17.37
C LEU A 87 0.27 8.35 -16.99
N ALA A 88 -0.60 8.71 -17.94
CA ALA A 88 -2.04 8.75 -17.71
C ALA A 88 -2.60 7.36 -17.44
N ASP A 89 -2.17 6.34 -18.19
CA ASP A 89 -2.61 4.95 -18.01
C ASP A 89 -2.15 4.40 -16.65
N SER A 90 -0.86 4.60 -16.31
CA SER A 90 -0.33 4.25 -14.97
C SER A 90 -1.11 4.94 -13.85
N ARG A 91 -1.53 6.19 -14.05
CA ARG A 91 -2.33 6.95 -13.07
C ARG A 91 -3.77 6.42 -12.97
N ILE A 92 -4.38 6.00 -14.08
CA ILE A 92 -5.72 5.40 -14.11
C ILE A 92 -5.69 4.05 -13.41
N GLU A 93 -4.71 3.20 -13.71
CA GLU A 93 -4.52 1.91 -13.02
C GLU A 93 -4.29 2.12 -11.53
N TYR A 94 -3.49 3.11 -11.15
CA TYR A 94 -3.29 3.48 -9.75
C TYR A 94 -4.60 3.89 -9.06
N LEU A 95 -5.38 4.81 -9.66
CA LEU A 95 -6.63 5.28 -9.06
C LEU A 95 -7.71 4.19 -8.99
N LYS A 96 -7.70 3.24 -9.92
CA LYS A 96 -8.60 2.07 -9.90
C LYS A 96 -8.23 1.06 -8.82
N SER A 97 -6.92 0.84 -8.61
CA SER A 97 -6.40 -0.06 -7.57
C SER A 97 -6.44 0.56 -6.17
N HIS A 98 -6.47 1.90 -6.08
CA HIS A 98 -6.49 2.64 -4.82
C HIS A 98 -7.65 3.64 -4.81
N PRO A 99 -8.92 3.18 -4.74
CA PRO A 99 -10.04 4.09 -4.63
C PRO A 99 -9.85 4.99 -3.41
N ALA A 100 -9.80 6.30 -3.67
CA ALA A 100 -9.77 7.31 -2.64
C ALA A 100 -10.97 7.09 -1.71
N SER A 101 -10.69 6.66 -0.47
CA SER A 101 -11.67 6.57 0.60
C SER A 101 -12.78 5.52 0.41
N THR A 102 -12.44 4.26 0.19
CA THR A 102 -13.33 3.19 0.66
C THR A 102 -13.12 3.08 2.16
N THR A 103 -14.06 3.56 2.97
CA THR A 103 -14.15 3.14 4.37
C THR A 103 -14.27 1.62 4.35
N THR A 104 -13.22 0.90 4.74
CA THR A 104 -13.25 -0.56 4.75
C THR A 104 -14.36 -0.97 5.72
N VAL A 105 -15.49 -1.43 5.19
CA VAL A 105 -16.58 -1.95 6.01
C VAL A 105 -16.10 -3.31 6.52
N LEU A 106 -15.62 -3.33 7.76
CA LEU A 106 -15.18 -4.55 8.41
C LEU A 106 -16.37 -5.49 8.60
N SER A 107 -16.18 -6.78 8.30
CA SER A 107 -17.20 -7.78 8.54
C SER A 107 -17.49 -7.93 10.04
N ALA A 108 -18.68 -8.43 10.39
CA ALA A 108 -19.07 -8.66 11.78
C ALA A 108 -18.07 -9.54 12.54
N ASP A 109 -17.52 -10.55 11.87
CA ASP A 109 -16.50 -11.45 12.44
C ASP A 109 -15.21 -10.70 12.79
N LEU A 110 -14.71 -9.83 11.89
CA LEU A 110 -13.52 -9.03 12.17
C LEU A 110 -13.75 -8.06 13.34
N LEU A 111 -14.93 -7.45 13.41
CA LEU A 111 -15.30 -6.58 14.54
C LEU A 111 -15.32 -7.36 15.86
N GLN A 112 -15.81 -8.60 15.85
CA GLN A 112 -15.81 -9.45 17.04
C GLN A 112 -14.38 -9.82 17.48
N ASP A 113 -13.49 -10.11 16.54
CA ASP A 113 -12.09 -10.42 16.85
C ASP A 113 -11.33 -9.19 17.37
N LEU A 114 -11.62 -8.00 16.84
CA LEU A 114 -11.11 -6.73 17.37
C LEU A 114 -11.56 -6.49 18.82
N GLN A 115 -12.81 -6.78 19.17
CA GLN A 115 -13.29 -6.65 20.55
C GLN A 115 -12.56 -7.59 21.53
N LYS A 116 -12.23 -8.82 21.10
CA LYS A 116 -11.41 -9.74 21.89
C LYS A 116 -10.00 -9.20 22.09
N LEU A 117 -9.42 -8.65 21.03
CA LEU A 117 -8.09 -8.04 21.06
C LEU A 117 -8.05 -6.79 21.97
N ASP A 118 -9.09 -5.96 21.96
CA ASP A 118 -9.24 -4.83 22.89
C ASP A 118 -9.31 -5.28 24.35
N SER A 119 -9.97 -6.42 24.61
CA SER A 119 -10.02 -7.00 25.95
C SER A 119 -8.64 -7.45 26.44
N LEU A 120 -7.83 -8.07 25.55
CA LEU A 120 -6.44 -8.43 25.87
C LEU A 120 -5.57 -7.20 26.11
N LYS A 121 -5.72 -6.16 25.29
CA LYS A 121 -5.01 -4.89 25.47
C LYS A 121 -5.40 -4.19 26.78
N ALA A 122 -6.67 -4.26 27.16
CA ALA A 122 -7.14 -3.74 28.44
C ALA A 122 -6.49 -4.49 29.61
N ALA A 123 -6.44 -5.83 29.57
CA ALA A 123 -5.74 -6.64 30.57
C ALA A 123 -4.25 -6.28 30.65
N TRP A 124 -3.56 -6.17 29.51
CA TRP A 124 -2.17 -5.73 29.47
C TRP A 124 -1.95 -4.32 30.05
N SER A 125 -2.93 -3.44 29.91
CA SER A 125 -2.84 -2.10 30.47
C SER A 125 -2.96 -2.09 32.00
N GLN A 126 -3.66 -3.07 32.60
CA GLN A 126 -3.81 -3.18 34.05
C GLN A 126 -2.53 -3.66 34.76
N VAL A 127 -1.67 -4.42 34.07
CA VAL A 127 -0.42 -4.92 34.67
C VAL A 127 0.75 -3.92 34.58
N ARG A 128 0.55 -2.76 33.92
CA ARG A 128 1.58 -1.72 33.77
C ARG A 128 1.43 -0.63 34.86
N PRO A 129 2.53 0.00 35.31
CA PRO A 129 3.91 -0.20 34.87
C PRO A 129 4.56 -1.42 35.52
N LEU A 130 5.40 -2.13 34.76
CA LEU A 130 6.20 -3.23 35.27
C LEU A 130 7.39 -2.73 36.11
N PRO A 131 7.86 -3.50 37.11
CA PRO A 131 9.15 -3.27 37.76
C PRO A 131 10.29 -3.12 36.75
N SER A 132 11.24 -2.22 37.01
CA SER A 132 12.29 -1.84 36.05
C SER A 132 13.10 -3.03 35.50
N ILE A 133 13.46 -3.98 36.37
CA ILE A 133 14.20 -5.19 35.99
C ILE A 133 13.36 -6.09 35.08
N GLN A 134 12.09 -6.33 35.44
CA GLN A 134 11.18 -7.16 34.66
C GLN A 134 10.92 -6.53 33.28
N LYS A 135 10.67 -5.21 33.24
CA LYS A 135 10.53 -4.44 32.00
C LYS A 135 11.76 -4.62 31.10
N SER A 136 12.97 -4.44 31.64
CA SER A 136 14.22 -4.57 30.88
C SER A 136 14.40 -5.97 30.29
N LYS A 137 14.09 -7.03 31.06
CA LYS A 137 14.24 -8.41 30.60
C LYS A 137 13.21 -8.78 29.52
N LEU A 138 11.96 -8.35 29.67
CA LEU A 138 10.93 -8.56 28.65
C LEU A 138 11.26 -7.79 27.37
N HIS A 139 11.69 -6.53 27.48
CA HIS A 139 12.12 -5.74 26.33
C HIS A 139 13.27 -6.44 25.58
N GLN A 140 14.31 -6.88 26.30
CA GLN A 140 15.45 -7.59 25.69
C GLN A 140 14.99 -8.84 24.93
N TYR A 141 14.13 -9.66 25.54
CA TYR A 141 13.63 -10.90 24.94
C TYR A 141 12.78 -10.62 23.69
N PHE A 142 11.75 -9.79 23.80
CA PHE A 142 10.82 -9.52 22.68
C PHE A 142 11.46 -8.70 21.57
N HIS A 143 12.41 -7.81 21.86
CA HIS A 143 13.16 -7.10 20.81
C HIS A 143 14.07 -8.07 20.05
N THR A 144 14.77 -8.97 20.75
CA THR A 144 15.59 -10.01 20.10
C THR A 144 14.71 -10.93 19.24
N MET A 145 13.52 -11.30 19.74
CA MET A 145 12.58 -12.15 18.99
C MET A 145 12.13 -11.45 17.71
N TYR A 146 11.73 -10.19 17.83
CA TYR A 146 11.29 -9.41 16.69
C TYR A 146 12.41 -9.19 15.66
N THR A 147 13.64 -8.93 16.12
CA THR A 147 14.83 -8.85 15.25
C THR A 147 15.11 -10.15 14.51
N HIS A 148 15.02 -11.30 15.21
CA HIS A 148 15.21 -12.60 14.60
C HIS A 148 14.14 -12.88 13.53
N ASP A 149 12.88 -12.82 13.92
CA ASP A 149 11.74 -13.16 13.06
C ASP A 149 11.66 -12.25 11.82
N SER A 150 11.82 -10.94 12.01
CA SER A 150 11.76 -9.96 10.92
C SER A 150 12.87 -10.16 9.90
N ASN A 151 14.08 -10.51 10.32
CA ASN A 151 15.18 -10.81 9.40
C ASN A 151 15.04 -12.20 8.76
N GLN A 152 14.52 -13.19 9.49
CA GLN A 152 14.27 -14.53 8.97
C GLN A 152 13.24 -14.53 7.82
N ILE A 153 12.21 -13.68 7.90
CA ILE A 153 11.27 -13.45 6.77
C ILE A 153 12.02 -13.01 5.51
N GLU A 154 13.10 -12.23 5.63
CA GLU A 154 13.91 -11.79 4.48
C GLU A 154 15.01 -12.79 4.10
N GLY A 155 15.08 -13.96 4.75
CA GLY A 155 16.02 -15.03 4.44
C GLY A 155 17.29 -15.07 5.27
N ASN A 156 17.40 -14.24 6.32
CA ASN A 156 18.51 -14.33 7.28
C ASN A 156 18.46 -15.67 8.02
N THR A 157 19.61 -16.34 8.15
CA THR A 157 19.68 -17.71 8.68
C THR A 157 20.11 -17.79 10.13
N LEU A 158 20.38 -16.67 10.81
CA LEU A 158 20.68 -16.68 12.25
C LEU A 158 19.51 -17.30 13.01
N THR A 159 19.81 -18.25 13.89
CA THR A 159 18.84 -18.76 14.86
C THR A 159 18.51 -17.69 15.90
N PHE A 160 17.45 -17.89 16.67
CA PHE A 160 17.11 -16.99 17.79
C PHE A 160 18.28 -16.81 18.78
N GLN A 161 18.95 -17.91 19.15
CA GLN A 161 20.08 -17.87 20.08
C GLN A 161 21.30 -17.16 19.46
N GLU A 162 21.62 -17.43 18.20
CA GLU A 162 22.69 -16.72 17.49
C GLU A 162 22.38 -15.22 17.39
N THR A 163 21.15 -14.86 17.04
CA THR A 163 20.69 -13.45 17.01
C THR A 163 20.89 -12.78 18.36
N HIS A 164 20.53 -13.46 19.46
CA HIS A 164 20.75 -12.95 20.81
C HIS A 164 22.24 -12.65 21.07
N LEU A 165 23.13 -13.59 20.76
CA LEU A 165 24.59 -13.42 20.94
C LEU A 165 25.14 -12.27 20.09
N VAL A 166 24.64 -12.09 18.88
CA VAL A 166 25.05 -11.00 18.00
C VAL A 166 24.66 -9.64 18.58
N VAL A 167 23.38 -9.45 18.91
CA VAL A 167 22.85 -8.11 19.22
C VAL A 167 22.98 -7.72 20.69
N ASN A 168 23.16 -8.68 21.61
CA ASN A 168 23.31 -8.39 23.05
C ASN A 168 24.74 -8.60 23.57
N GLU A 169 25.49 -9.55 23.00
CA GLU A 169 26.85 -9.90 23.48
C GLU A 169 27.95 -9.45 22.51
N GLY A 170 27.59 -8.91 21.33
CA GLY A 170 28.54 -8.42 20.33
C GLY A 170 29.37 -9.53 19.67
N MET A 171 28.87 -10.77 19.66
CA MET A 171 29.59 -11.93 19.14
C MET A 171 29.42 -12.10 17.63
N THR A 172 30.45 -12.63 16.98
CA THR A 172 30.36 -13.13 15.60
C THR A 172 30.14 -14.64 15.60
N ILE A 173 29.24 -15.10 14.74
CA ILE A 173 28.82 -16.48 14.59
C ILE A 173 29.51 -17.11 13.38
N SER A 174 30.25 -18.18 13.63
CA SER A 174 30.94 -18.93 12.59
C SER A 174 29.94 -19.54 11.60
N GLY A 175 30.26 -19.47 10.30
CA GLY A 175 29.41 -20.00 9.23
C GLY A 175 28.25 -19.09 8.80
N LYS A 176 28.13 -17.88 9.37
CA LYS A 176 27.15 -16.86 8.99
C LYS A 176 27.85 -15.69 8.31
N THR A 177 27.19 -15.07 7.35
CA THR A 177 27.78 -13.94 6.60
C THR A 177 27.83 -12.69 7.46
N MET A 178 28.80 -11.80 7.20
CA MET A 178 28.82 -10.49 7.89
C MET A 178 27.55 -9.67 7.63
N ARG A 179 26.95 -9.82 6.45
CA ARG A 179 25.68 -9.16 6.12
C ARG A 179 24.58 -9.58 7.10
N GLU A 180 24.42 -10.88 7.36
CA GLU A 180 23.39 -11.38 8.29
C GLU A 180 23.54 -10.80 9.72
N HIS A 181 24.78 -10.67 10.19
CA HIS A 181 25.07 -10.04 11.48
C HIS A 181 24.67 -8.57 11.49
N LEU A 182 25.06 -7.84 10.44
CA LEU A 182 24.76 -6.42 10.30
C LEU A 182 23.26 -6.17 10.14
N GLU A 183 22.52 -7.07 9.50
CA GLU A 183 21.05 -7.02 9.43
C GLU A 183 20.41 -7.17 10.81
N ALA A 184 20.91 -8.08 11.65
CA ALA A 184 20.44 -8.23 13.03
C ALA A 184 20.74 -6.98 13.87
N ILE A 185 21.97 -6.46 13.79
CA ILE A 185 22.39 -5.26 14.53
C ILE A 185 21.59 -4.04 14.10
N ASN A 186 21.50 -3.78 12.79
CA ASN A 186 20.76 -2.64 12.23
C ASN A 186 19.28 -2.68 12.64
N HIS A 187 18.65 -3.86 12.59
CA HIS A 187 17.26 -3.99 12.97
C HIS A 187 17.05 -3.79 14.47
N GLN A 188 17.95 -4.29 15.32
CA GLN A 188 17.90 -4.05 16.77
C GLN A 188 17.97 -2.55 17.09
N GLU A 189 18.89 -1.83 16.48
CA GLU A 189 19.00 -0.38 16.64
C GLU A 189 17.77 0.37 16.13
N ALA A 190 17.16 -0.11 15.03
CA ALA A 190 15.91 0.46 14.54
C ALA A 190 14.74 0.26 15.52
N ILE A 191 14.70 -0.85 16.27
CA ILE A 191 13.72 -1.05 17.35
C ILE A 191 13.97 -0.06 18.50
N GLU A 192 15.22 0.15 18.89
CA GLU A 192 15.57 1.12 19.93
C GLU A 192 15.16 2.54 19.55
N TYR A 193 15.41 2.93 18.29
CA TYR A 193 14.92 4.19 17.75
C TYR A 193 13.39 4.26 17.77
N LEU A 194 12.71 3.20 17.35
CA LEU A 194 11.26 3.10 17.37
C LEU A 194 10.70 3.31 18.79
N VAL A 195 11.28 2.66 19.81
CA VAL A 195 10.88 2.87 21.21
C VAL A 195 11.10 4.32 21.64
N SER A 196 12.21 4.95 21.24
CA SER A 196 12.46 6.36 21.53
C SER A 196 11.40 7.30 20.93
N LEU A 197 10.90 6.99 19.72
CA LEU A 197 9.80 7.72 19.07
C LEU A 197 8.47 7.57 19.82
N VAL A 198 8.20 6.37 20.36
CA VAL A 198 7.02 6.12 21.19
C VAL A 198 7.08 6.93 22.48
N ASP A 199 8.24 6.92 23.16
CA ASP A 199 8.46 7.64 24.42
C ASP A 199 8.40 9.16 24.23
N SER A 200 8.99 9.68 23.13
CA SER A 200 8.94 11.10 22.77
C SER A 200 7.60 11.54 22.17
N LYS A 201 6.67 10.59 21.97
CA LYS A 201 5.36 10.79 21.32
C LYS A 201 5.46 11.32 19.89
N GLU A 202 6.55 11.06 19.20
CA GLU A 202 6.74 11.42 17.80
C GLU A 202 5.91 10.53 16.84
N ASP A 203 5.18 11.15 15.93
CA ASP A 203 4.25 10.48 15.02
C ASP A 203 4.91 10.06 13.69
N LEU A 204 4.32 9.07 13.02
CA LEU A 204 4.79 8.63 11.70
C LEU A 204 4.72 9.79 10.70
N ASN A 205 5.85 10.10 10.07
CA ASN A 205 5.97 11.10 9.02
C ASN A 205 7.11 10.73 8.06
N LYS A 206 7.31 11.51 6.99
CA LYS A 206 8.36 11.23 5.99
C LYS A 206 9.75 11.10 6.62
N ARG A 207 10.13 12.00 7.53
CA ARG A 207 11.44 11.97 8.19
C ARG A 207 11.60 10.68 9.01
N VAL A 208 10.64 10.36 9.87
CA VAL A 208 10.65 9.12 10.68
C VAL A 208 10.79 7.87 9.81
N LEU A 209 10.04 7.80 8.70
CA LEU A 209 10.16 6.68 7.77
C LEU A 209 11.56 6.58 7.15
N MET A 210 12.13 7.71 6.70
CA MET A 210 13.48 7.74 6.13
C MET A 210 14.53 7.32 7.15
N GLU A 211 14.42 7.79 8.39
CA GLU A 211 15.36 7.47 9.48
C GLU A 211 15.28 5.98 9.87
N LEU A 212 14.08 5.41 9.97
CA LEU A 212 13.91 3.97 10.18
C LEU A 212 14.55 3.16 9.05
N HIS A 213 14.28 3.53 7.80
CA HIS A 213 14.88 2.85 6.65
C HIS A 213 16.41 3.04 6.59
N GLN A 214 16.89 4.23 6.98
CA GLN A 214 18.31 4.51 7.07
C GLN A 214 19.00 3.56 8.06
N LEU A 215 18.41 3.35 9.24
CA LEU A 215 18.95 2.41 10.22
C LEU A 215 18.98 0.97 9.68
N ILE A 216 17.95 0.54 8.93
CA ILE A 216 17.89 -0.81 8.34
C ILE A 216 19.07 -1.07 7.39
N LEU A 217 19.48 -0.09 6.58
CA LEU A 217 20.54 -0.28 5.57
C LEU A 217 21.90 0.34 5.94
N LYS A 218 22.04 1.10 7.03
CA LYS A 218 23.23 1.92 7.33
C LYS A 218 24.58 1.20 7.20
N SER A 219 24.66 -0.06 7.64
CA SER A 219 25.90 -0.85 7.65
C SER A 219 25.99 -1.84 6.49
N ILE A 220 25.02 -1.82 5.57
CA ILE A 220 24.85 -2.81 4.50
C ILE A 220 24.93 -2.13 3.14
N ASP A 221 24.15 -1.07 2.97
CA ASP A 221 24.07 -0.25 1.77
C ASP A 221 23.75 1.20 2.16
N SER A 222 24.77 1.89 2.67
CA SER A 222 24.65 3.26 3.17
C SER A 222 24.28 4.28 2.09
N GLN A 223 24.55 3.99 0.82
CA GLN A 223 24.25 4.88 -0.30
C GLN A 223 22.76 4.96 -0.60
N HIS A 224 22.03 3.85 -0.36
CA HIS A 224 20.57 3.78 -0.56
C HIS A 224 19.78 3.83 0.76
N ALA A 225 20.46 3.92 1.90
CA ALA A 225 19.85 4.03 3.21
C ALA A 225 19.05 5.34 3.35
N GLY A 226 17.75 5.23 3.63
CA GLY A 226 16.85 6.39 3.76
C GLY A 226 16.54 7.13 2.45
N VAL A 227 16.78 6.52 1.28
CA VAL A 227 16.60 7.16 -0.03
C VAL A 227 15.62 6.36 -0.90
N TYR A 228 14.63 7.03 -1.49
CA TYR A 228 13.72 6.40 -2.47
C TYR A 228 14.49 5.93 -3.71
N ARG A 229 14.09 4.77 -4.23
CA ARG A 229 14.72 4.22 -5.44
C ARG A 229 14.44 5.11 -6.66
N SER A 230 15.45 5.24 -7.52
CA SER A 230 15.34 5.90 -8.82
C SER A 230 15.17 4.92 -9.98
N VAL A 231 15.18 3.61 -9.69
CA VAL A 231 15.11 2.53 -10.69
C VAL A 231 13.92 1.60 -10.44
N PRO A 232 13.36 0.98 -11.50
CA PRO A 232 12.34 -0.05 -11.35
C PRO A 232 12.88 -1.25 -10.56
N VAL A 233 12.02 -1.91 -9.79
CA VAL A 233 12.37 -3.12 -9.02
C VAL A 233 11.29 -4.18 -9.23
N LYS A 234 11.68 -5.44 -9.01
CA LYS A 234 10.76 -6.58 -8.95
C LYS A 234 10.89 -7.27 -7.60
N ILE A 235 9.78 -7.75 -7.08
CA ILE A 235 9.75 -8.53 -5.83
C ILE A 235 9.89 -10.01 -6.20
N THR A 236 11.00 -10.63 -5.80
CA THR A 236 11.24 -12.05 -6.09
C THR A 236 10.12 -12.91 -5.50
N GLY A 237 9.48 -13.72 -6.35
CA GLY A 237 8.43 -14.65 -5.92
C GLY A 237 7.05 -14.03 -5.71
N SER A 238 6.84 -12.77 -6.12
CA SER A 238 5.53 -12.12 -6.11
C SER A 238 5.08 -11.80 -7.53
N SER A 239 3.78 -11.89 -7.78
CA SER A 239 3.14 -11.46 -9.04
C SER A 239 2.82 -9.96 -9.06
N HIS A 240 2.95 -9.29 -7.92
CA HIS A 240 2.76 -7.84 -7.80
C HIS A 240 3.92 -7.09 -8.45
N GLU A 241 3.62 -6.15 -9.32
CA GLU A 241 4.60 -5.24 -9.90
C GLU A 241 4.57 -3.89 -9.16
N PRO A 242 5.65 -3.52 -8.46
CA PRO A 242 5.72 -2.23 -7.80
C PRO A 242 5.61 -1.05 -8.79
N PRO A 243 5.06 0.09 -8.35
CA PRO A 243 4.95 1.29 -9.16
C PRO A 243 6.29 1.75 -9.76
N GLN A 244 6.23 2.49 -10.87
CA GLN A 244 7.43 3.08 -11.46
C GLN A 244 8.07 4.16 -10.56
N PRO A 245 9.40 4.35 -10.59
CA PRO A 245 10.12 5.27 -9.69
C PRO A 245 9.56 6.70 -9.67
N TYR A 246 9.19 7.22 -10.83
CA TYR A 246 8.66 8.59 -10.98
C TYR A 246 7.30 8.80 -10.29
N LEU A 247 6.62 7.74 -9.86
CA LEU A 247 5.38 7.82 -9.07
C LEU A 247 5.63 7.84 -7.57
N ILE A 248 6.80 7.40 -7.08
CA ILE A 248 7.04 7.11 -5.66
C ILE A 248 6.79 8.32 -4.78
N ASP A 249 7.33 9.49 -5.12
CA ASP A 249 7.16 10.69 -4.28
C ASP A 249 5.69 11.03 -4.05
N LYS A 250 4.88 10.93 -5.11
CA LYS A 250 3.44 11.20 -5.04
C LYS A 250 2.69 10.13 -4.24
N LEU A 251 3.05 8.86 -4.45
CA LEU A 251 2.45 7.74 -3.72
C LEU A 251 2.76 7.81 -2.22
N MET A 252 3.97 8.26 -1.88
CA MET A 252 4.38 8.43 -0.50
C MET A 252 3.75 9.66 0.14
N GLU A 253 3.49 10.73 -0.61
CA GLU A 253 2.64 11.83 -0.15
C GLU A 253 1.22 11.34 0.17
N ASP A 254 0.60 10.60 -0.77
CA ASP A 254 -0.73 10.00 -0.61
C ASP A 254 -0.76 9.04 0.61
N TYR A 255 0.31 8.29 0.85
CA TYR A 255 0.51 7.41 2.00
C TYR A 255 0.44 8.17 3.34
N PHE A 256 1.20 9.27 3.49
CA PHE A 256 1.16 10.06 4.73
C PHE A 256 -0.16 10.81 4.89
N MET A 257 -0.75 11.31 3.81
CA MET A 257 -2.08 11.92 3.85
C MET A 257 -3.15 10.90 4.29
N TYR A 258 -3.03 9.64 3.84
CA TYR A 258 -3.90 8.56 4.28
C TYR A 258 -3.74 8.30 5.79
N TYR A 259 -2.50 8.18 6.28
CA TYR A 259 -2.22 8.04 7.70
C TYR A 259 -2.88 9.15 8.53
N GLU A 260 -2.68 10.41 8.15
CA GLU A 260 -3.22 11.57 8.87
C GLU A 260 -4.76 11.56 8.94
N ARG A 261 -5.43 11.16 7.84
CA ARG A 261 -6.91 11.05 7.81
C ARG A 261 -7.42 9.90 8.67
N GLN A 262 -6.72 8.77 8.68
CA GLN A 262 -7.23 7.52 9.25
C GLN A 262 -6.79 7.26 10.68
N LYS A 263 -5.72 7.90 11.17
CA LYS A 263 -5.13 7.63 12.49
C LYS A 263 -6.05 7.86 13.70
N LYS A 264 -7.16 8.58 13.51
CA LYS A 264 -8.20 8.82 14.54
C LYS A 264 -9.52 8.10 14.24
N VAL A 265 -9.61 7.39 13.11
CA VAL A 265 -10.84 6.80 12.60
C VAL A 265 -10.78 5.28 12.66
N LEU A 266 -9.69 4.70 12.15
CA LEU A 266 -9.52 3.26 12.11
C LEU A 266 -9.09 2.72 13.48
N HIS A 267 -9.47 1.48 13.74
CA HIS A 267 -8.92 0.73 14.86
C HIS A 267 -7.39 0.61 14.70
N PRO A 268 -6.57 0.80 15.75
CA PRO A 268 -5.11 0.90 15.63
C PRO A 268 -4.44 -0.28 14.91
N VAL A 269 -4.96 -1.49 15.13
CA VAL A 269 -4.44 -2.72 14.49
C VAL A 269 -4.76 -2.76 12.99
N ILE A 270 -5.93 -2.24 12.59
CA ILE A 270 -6.30 -2.12 11.17
C ILE A 270 -5.46 -1.04 10.50
N LEU A 271 -5.28 0.11 11.17
CA LEU A 271 -4.37 1.16 10.70
C LEU A 271 -2.94 0.62 10.54
N ALA A 272 -2.42 -0.13 11.51
CA ALA A 272 -1.10 -0.72 11.42
C ALA A 272 -0.97 -1.69 10.24
N ALA A 273 -1.99 -2.51 9.99
CA ALA A 273 -2.04 -3.42 8.85
C ALA A 273 -2.11 -2.67 7.51
N ASP A 274 -2.97 -1.65 7.39
CA ASP A 274 -3.10 -0.84 6.19
C ASP A 274 -1.79 -0.11 5.85
N LEU A 275 -1.15 0.51 6.84
CA LEU A 275 0.09 1.26 6.60
C LEU A 275 1.28 0.34 6.33
N HIS A 276 1.27 -0.88 6.87
CA HIS A 276 2.24 -1.91 6.52
C HIS A 276 2.08 -2.33 5.05
N GLU A 277 0.87 -2.77 4.68
CA GLU A 277 0.56 -3.28 3.34
C GLU A 277 0.84 -2.22 2.28
N ARG A 278 0.32 -0.99 2.45
CA ARG A 278 0.52 0.10 1.50
C ARG A 278 2.00 0.39 1.25
N LEU A 279 2.83 0.39 2.29
CA LEU A 279 4.26 0.63 2.14
C LEU A 279 4.94 -0.53 1.39
N ALA A 280 4.56 -1.78 1.69
CA ALA A 280 5.08 -2.95 1.00
C ALA A 280 4.69 -2.97 -0.49
N SER A 281 3.48 -2.51 -0.82
CA SER A 281 2.93 -2.43 -2.17
C SER A 281 3.50 -1.29 -3.00
N ILE A 282 3.74 -0.11 -2.40
CA ILE A 282 4.47 1.00 -3.06
C ILE A 282 5.93 0.61 -3.29
N HIS A 283 6.53 -0.12 -2.35
CA HIS A 283 7.91 -0.60 -2.40
C HIS A 283 8.92 0.53 -2.73
N PRO A 284 8.98 1.60 -1.90
CA PRO A 284 9.66 2.84 -2.29
C PRO A 284 11.20 2.78 -2.24
N PHE A 285 11.79 1.76 -1.62
CA PHE A 285 13.24 1.63 -1.45
C PHE A 285 13.82 0.52 -2.33
N ILE A 286 15.14 0.53 -2.56
CA ILE A 286 15.83 -0.50 -3.37
C ILE A 286 15.87 -1.86 -2.67
N ASP A 287 15.95 -1.87 -1.33
CA ASP A 287 15.95 -3.02 -0.44
C ASP A 287 15.35 -2.56 0.92
N GLY A 288 15.09 -3.45 1.87
CA GLY A 288 14.69 -3.10 3.23
C GLY A 288 13.21 -2.77 3.41
N ASN A 289 12.40 -2.82 2.34
CA ASN A 289 10.97 -2.49 2.37
C ASN A 289 10.19 -3.34 3.39
N GLY A 290 10.36 -4.68 3.39
CA GLY A 290 9.65 -5.56 4.31
C GLY A 290 9.94 -5.27 5.78
N ARG A 291 11.23 -5.13 6.14
CA ARG A 291 11.68 -4.77 7.49
C ARG A 291 11.13 -3.41 7.93
N THR A 292 11.15 -2.43 7.02
CA THR A 292 10.64 -1.08 7.29
C THR A 292 9.11 -1.08 7.47
N SER A 293 8.36 -1.83 6.67
CA SER A 293 6.90 -1.98 6.83
C SER A 293 6.52 -2.57 8.18
N ARG A 294 7.25 -3.59 8.66
CA ARG A 294 7.03 -4.18 9.99
C ARG A 294 7.40 -3.22 11.12
N LEU A 295 8.43 -2.39 10.96
CA LEU A 295 8.76 -1.33 11.91
C LEU A 295 7.66 -0.26 11.98
N VAL A 296 7.14 0.19 10.84
CA VAL A 296 6.03 1.16 10.81
C VAL A 296 4.77 0.59 11.47
N MET A 297 4.44 -0.68 11.19
CA MET A 297 3.37 -1.41 11.88
C MET A 297 3.55 -1.35 13.40
N ASN A 298 4.75 -1.69 13.88
CA ASN A 298 5.05 -1.70 15.31
C ASN A 298 5.05 -0.30 15.94
N LEU A 299 5.49 0.74 15.23
CA LEU A 299 5.40 2.12 15.69
C LEU A 299 3.94 2.49 15.98
N ILE A 300 3.03 2.17 15.05
CA ILE A 300 1.60 2.43 15.21
C ILE A 300 1.04 1.65 16.40
N LEU A 301 1.32 0.35 16.50
CA LEU A 301 0.82 -0.51 17.58
C LEU A 301 1.31 -0.04 18.96
N LEU A 302 2.61 0.21 19.11
CA LEU A 302 3.21 0.64 20.38
C LEU A 302 2.71 2.00 20.83
N ARG A 303 2.53 2.97 19.92
CA ARG A 303 1.93 4.28 20.22
C ARG A 303 0.51 4.16 20.78
N HIS A 304 -0.23 3.12 20.38
CA HIS A 304 -1.57 2.84 20.89
C HIS A 304 -1.58 1.93 22.12
N GLY A 305 -0.41 1.60 22.68
CA GLY A 305 -0.27 0.85 23.92
C GLY A 305 -0.38 -0.68 23.77
N TYR A 306 -0.27 -1.20 22.54
CA TYR A 306 0.00 -2.61 22.28
C TYR A 306 1.47 -2.96 22.61
N THR A 307 1.82 -4.22 22.45
CA THR A 307 3.18 -4.76 22.62
C THR A 307 3.89 -4.87 21.27
N VAL A 308 5.22 -5.08 21.29
CA VAL A 308 5.98 -5.39 20.06
C VAL A 308 5.38 -6.65 19.43
N THR A 309 4.87 -6.52 18.22
CA THR A 309 4.19 -7.59 17.49
C THR A 309 5.15 -8.18 16.47
N SER A 310 5.43 -9.48 16.64
CA SER A 310 6.28 -10.26 15.74
C SER A 310 5.47 -11.19 14.84
N LEU A 311 5.79 -11.17 13.55
CA LEU A 311 5.33 -12.15 12.57
C LEU A 311 6.39 -13.25 12.51
N LYS A 312 6.05 -14.49 12.85
CA LYS A 312 7.04 -15.58 12.90
C LYS A 312 7.69 -15.78 11.54
N GLY A 313 9.01 -15.99 11.54
CA GLY A 313 9.79 -16.21 10.32
C GLY A 313 9.80 -17.65 9.80
N ASP A 314 9.12 -18.58 10.48
CA ASP A 314 9.05 -19.98 10.04
C ASP A 314 8.40 -20.12 8.66
N SER A 315 8.77 -21.18 7.93
CA SER A 315 8.41 -21.33 6.52
C SER A 315 6.90 -21.24 6.25
N LEU A 316 6.06 -21.77 7.15
CA LEU A 316 4.61 -21.75 6.97
C LEU A 316 4.05 -20.35 7.23
N THR A 317 4.44 -19.71 8.33
CA THR A 317 3.99 -18.35 8.65
C THR A 317 4.46 -17.34 7.61
N ARG A 318 5.71 -17.47 7.14
CA ARG A 318 6.28 -16.65 6.06
C ARG A 318 5.48 -16.79 4.77
N LEU A 319 5.10 -18.01 4.38
CA LEU A 319 4.27 -18.25 3.20
C LEU A 319 2.89 -17.59 3.35
N ASN A 320 2.23 -17.79 4.49
CA ASN A 320 0.92 -17.19 4.76
C ASN A 320 0.98 -15.65 4.74
N TYR A 321 2.06 -15.06 5.25
CA TYR A 321 2.31 -13.63 5.20
C TYR A 321 2.39 -13.08 3.77
N TYR A 322 3.18 -13.72 2.91
CA TYR A 322 3.27 -13.28 1.51
C TYR A 322 1.97 -13.52 0.73
N GLN A 323 1.27 -14.64 0.97
CA GLN A 323 -0.04 -14.89 0.37
C GLN A 323 -1.09 -13.85 0.78
N ALA A 324 -1.08 -13.45 2.05
CA ALA A 324 -1.99 -12.42 2.54
C ALA A 324 -1.70 -11.06 1.89
N LEU A 325 -0.42 -10.68 1.75
CA LEU A 325 -0.02 -9.45 1.05
C LEU A 325 -0.39 -9.49 -0.44
N GLU A 326 -0.08 -10.58 -1.13
CA GLU A 326 -0.37 -10.73 -2.56
C GLU A 326 -1.87 -10.68 -2.83
N ASN A 327 -2.70 -11.22 -1.93
CA ASN A 327 -4.15 -11.11 -2.05
C ASN A 327 -4.64 -9.66 -1.98
N VAL A 328 -4.05 -8.81 -1.13
CA VAL A 328 -4.41 -7.39 -1.10
C VAL A 328 -3.98 -6.73 -2.40
N GLN A 329 -2.76 -7.01 -2.86
CA GLN A 329 -2.16 -6.40 -4.05
C GLN A 329 -2.91 -6.74 -5.34
N LEU A 330 -3.34 -7.99 -5.50
CA LEU A 330 -3.98 -8.48 -6.72
C LEU A 330 -5.50 -8.36 -6.70
N ASN A 331 -6.12 -8.60 -5.54
CA ASN A 331 -7.58 -8.71 -5.41
C ASN A 331 -8.21 -7.54 -4.63
N ASN A 332 -7.40 -6.62 -4.09
CA ASN A 332 -7.85 -5.51 -3.24
C ASN A 332 -8.68 -6.00 -2.04
N ASP A 333 -8.36 -7.18 -1.52
CA ASP A 333 -9.01 -7.77 -0.34
C ASP A 333 -8.01 -7.89 0.83
N PRO A 334 -8.09 -6.98 1.82
CA PRO A 334 -7.19 -6.96 2.97
C PRO A 334 -7.57 -7.95 4.08
N THR A 335 -8.66 -8.71 3.94
CA THR A 335 -9.23 -9.52 5.02
C THR A 335 -8.24 -10.50 5.63
N MET A 336 -7.50 -11.24 4.78
CA MET A 336 -6.50 -12.20 5.25
C MET A 336 -5.34 -11.49 5.96
N PHE A 337 -4.91 -10.35 5.44
CA PHE A 337 -3.83 -9.57 6.02
C PHE A 337 -4.22 -8.98 7.39
N TYR A 338 -5.44 -8.46 7.53
CA TYR A 338 -5.96 -8.00 8.81
C TYR A 338 -5.99 -9.10 9.86
N ARG A 339 -6.50 -10.29 9.52
CA ARG A 339 -6.50 -11.44 10.44
C ARG A 339 -5.10 -11.80 10.88
N LEU A 340 -4.15 -11.85 9.94
CA LEU A 340 -2.76 -12.16 10.24
C LEU A 340 -2.13 -11.18 11.24
N ILE A 341 -2.34 -9.87 11.07
CA ILE A 341 -1.83 -8.85 12.01
C ILE A 341 -2.57 -8.92 13.36
N MET A 342 -3.89 -9.12 13.37
CA MET A 342 -4.67 -9.27 14.60
C MET A 342 -4.26 -10.50 15.41
N ASP A 343 -4.02 -11.63 14.76
CA ASP A 343 -3.57 -12.86 15.41
C ASP A 343 -2.16 -12.68 15.99
N ALA A 344 -1.27 -12.01 15.27
CA ALA A 344 0.06 -11.69 15.75
C ALA A 344 0.03 -10.75 16.97
N ALA A 345 -0.79 -9.68 16.92
CA ALA A 345 -0.94 -8.76 18.04
C ALA A 345 -1.59 -9.44 19.26
N SER A 346 -2.59 -10.29 19.03
CA SER A 346 -3.23 -11.10 20.08
C SER A 346 -2.25 -12.04 20.75
N ARG A 347 -1.41 -12.73 19.95
CA ARG A 347 -0.38 -13.64 20.45
C ARG A 347 0.66 -12.89 21.27
N SER A 348 1.17 -11.77 20.75
CA SER A 348 2.15 -10.95 21.47
C SER A 348 1.61 -10.47 22.81
N LEU A 349 0.37 -9.96 22.87
CA LEU A 349 -0.25 -9.55 24.13
C LEU A 349 -0.38 -10.70 25.14
N ARG A 350 -0.76 -11.91 24.70
CA ARG A 350 -0.83 -13.09 25.56
C ARG A 350 0.54 -13.49 26.08
N GLU A 351 1.54 -13.57 25.21
CA GLU A 351 2.92 -13.89 25.60
C GLU A 351 3.48 -12.88 26.61
N HIS A 352 3.13 -11.59 26.48
CA HIS A 352 3.51 -10.57 27.46
C HIS A 352 2.74 -10.71 28.78
N LEU A 353 1.45 -11.03 28.74
CA LEU A 353 0.63 -11.25 29.93
C LEU A 353 1.08 -12.50 30.72
N ASP A 354 1.45 -13.57 30.02
CA ASP A 354 1.92 -14.81 30.64
C ASP A 354 3.32 -14.66 31.29
N ALA A 355 4.08 -13.65 30.86
CA ALA A 355 5.43 -13.37 31.34
C ALA A 355 5.48 -12.34 32.50
N VAL A 356 4.32 -11.84 32.93
CA VAL A 356 4.15 -10.91 34.06
C VAL A 356 3.40 -11.60 35.18
#